data_AF-A0A4S4A4L3-F1
#
_entry.id   AF-A0A4S4A4L3-F1
#
_cell.length_a   1.000
_cell.length_b   1.000
_cell.length_c   1.000
_cell.angle_alpha   90.00
_cell.angle_beta   90.00
_cell.angle_gamma   90.00
#
_symmetry.space_group_name_H-M   'P 1'
#
loop_
_entity.id
_entity.type
_entity.pdbx_description
1 polymer ?
#
loop_
_entity_poly.entity_id
_entity_poly.type
_entity_poly.pdbx_seq_one_letter_code
_entity_poly.pdbx_strand_id
1 'polypeptide(L)'
;MSLFKKLFGSANDASKEEREPELSHYHPEIEMPIDEQFTFNFKKNGGKFLYCENLTEVHEQFENILVENDWFESDVICLEPKLYSLLDENKLNYNSPKNPKFLFASCENLIADEGSILFSSNQLRQNKPNDLPSNIIILATTSQILANKSDGLREIKRKYDKEYPTNITTFKYFEKAKEEDFLQYGSCPKNLYLLLLEDL
;
A
#
# COMPACT_ATOMS: atom_id res chain seq x y z
N MET A 1 5.78 -70.27 27.24
CA MET A 1 5.85 -70.15 28.71
C MET A 1 6.60 -68.87 29.03
N SER A 2 6.02 -68.03 29.88
CA SER A 2 6.63 -66.82 30.46
C SER A 2 7.94 -67.16 31.18
N LEU A 3 8.77 -66.16 31.55
CA LEU A 3 9.29 -65.97 32.92
C LEU A 3 10.47 -64.96 33.02
N PHE A 4 10.21 -63.85 33.73
CA PHE A 4 11.13 -62.92 34.45
C PHE A 4 12.00 -61.96 33.63
N LYS A 5 11.97 -60.62 33.74
CA LYS A 5 11.63 -59.65 34.81
C LYS A 5 12.34 -59.88 36.16
N LYS A 6 13.52 -59.27 36.27
CA LYS A 6 14.14 -58.69 37.50
C LYS A 6 14.55 -57.27 37.07
N LEU A 7 14.02 -56.14 37.54
CA LEU A 7 13.48 -55.69 38.84
C LEU A 7 14.54 -55.68 39.97
N PHE A 8 15.03 -54.45 40.20
CA PHE A 8 15.59 -53.82 41.41
C PHE A 8 17.11 -53.75 41.64
N GLY A 9 17.60 -52.51 41.68
CA GLY A 9 18.89 -52.02 42.21
C GLY A 9 19.05 -50.54 41.81
N SER A 10 18.33 -49.62 42.45
CA SER A 10 18.74 -48.75 43.59
C SER A 10 19.34 -47.42 43.13
N ALA A 11 19.07 -46.38 43.92
CA ALA A 11 19.07 -44.97 43.58
C ALA A 11 20.46 -44.33 43.35
N ASN A 12 20.39 -43.21 42.63
CA ASN A 12 21.35 -42.10 42.52
C ASN A 12 22.71 -42.39 41.88
N ASP A 13 22.88 -41.97 40.62
CA ASP A 13 23.79 -40.85 40.37
C ASP A 13 23.50 -40.14 39.03
N ALA A 14 23.69 -38.83 39.08
CA ALA A 14 23.48 -37.77 38.09
C ALA A 14 23.27 -38.14 36.60
N SER A 15 22.11 -37.71 36.08
CA SER A 15 21.83 -37.53 34.66
C SER A 15 22.84 -36.58 34.01
N LYS A 16 23.67 -37.12 33.10
CA LYS A 16 24.27 -36.32 32.03
C LYS A 16 23.25 -36.25 30.89
N GLU A 17 22.32 -35.31 31.02
CA GLU A 17 21.56 -34.84 29.87
C GLU A 17 22.53 -34.13 28.93
N GLU A 18 22.63 -34.66 27.71
CA GLU A 18 23.19 -33.98 26.57
C GLU A 18 22.38 -32.70 26.36
N ARG A 19 22.97 -31.55 26.74
CA ARG A 19 22.41 -30.25 26.40
C ARG A 19 22.51 -30.07 24.89
N GLU A 20 21.39 -30.27 24.20
CA GLU A 20 21.15 -29.63 22.91
C GLU A 20 21.50 -28.13 23.05
N PRO A 21 22.21 -27.54 22.08
CA PRO A 21 22.46 -26.11 22.14
C PRO A 21 21.12 -25.41 21.98
N GLU A 22 20.63 -24.81 23.06
CA GLU A 22 19.53 -23.85 23.05
C GLU A 22 19.87 -22.81 21.97
N LEU A 23 19.16 -22.85 20.83
CA LEU A 23 19.16 -21.75 19.88
C LEU A 23 18.74 -20.51 20.66
N SER A 24 19.67 -19.57 20.79
CA SER A 24 19.43 -18.29 21.44
C SER A 24 18.17 -17.65 20.86
N HIS A 25 17.15 -17.42 21.71
CA HIS A 25 15.96 -16.60 21.45
C HIS A 25 16.27 -15.10 21.19
N TYR A 26 17.46 -14.80 20.66
CA TYR A 26 17.95 -13.48 20.33
C TYR A 26 18.49 -13.47 18.91
N HIS A 27 17.70 -13.99 17.96
CA HIS A 27 17.72 -13.36 16.65
C HIS A 27 16.78 -12.17 16.76
N PRO A 28 17.24 -10.91 16.59
CA PRO A 28 16.28 -9.89 16.17
C PRO A 28 15.62 -10.46 14.91
N GLU A 29 14.31 -10.64 14.94
CA GLU A 29 13.56 -10.80 13.69
C GLU A 29 14.06 -9.65 12.81
N ILE A 30 14.62 -9.97 11.65
CA ILE A 30 15.06 -8.95 10.70
C ILE A 30 13.78 -8.21 10.34
N GLU A 31 13.53 -7.07 10.99
CA GLU A 31 12.38 -6.23 10.68
C GLU A 31 12.55 -5.83 9.22
N MET A 32 11.64 -6.34 8.39
CA MET A 32 11.59 -6.07 6.97
C MET A 32 11.63 -4.55 6.77
N PRO A 33 12.47 -4.03 5.87
CA PRO A 33 12.47 -2.61 5.54
C PRO A 33 11.04 -2.12 5.25
N ILE A 34 10.71 -0.93 5.72
CA ILE A 34 9.34 -0.40 5.65
C ILE A 34 8.79 -0.37 4.22
N ASP A 35 9.66 -0.10 3.24
CA ASP A 35 9.31 -0.04 1.82
C ASP A 35 8.98 -1.43 1.26
N GLU A 36 9.73 -2.45 1.69
CA GLU A 36 9.47 -3.86 1.36
C GLU A 36 8.16 -4.33 2.01
N GLN A 37 7.93 -3.95 3.27
CA GLN A 37 6.69 -4.27 3.99
C GLN A 37 5.47 -3.65 3.29
N PHE A 38 5.56 -2.37 2.93
CA PHE A 38 4.52 -1.70 2.16
C PHE A 38 4.28 -2.42 0.83
N THR A 39 5.34 -2.67 0.08
CA THR A 39 5.26 -3.29 -1.24
C THR A 39 4.60 -4.67 -1.19
N PHE A 40 4.98 -5.48 -0.20
CA PHE A 40 4.42 -6.81 0.02
C PHE A 40 2.90 -6.73 0.31
N ASN A 41 2.50 -5.89 1.26
CA ASN A 41 1.10 -5.75 1.65
C ASN A 41 0.25 -5.08 0.56
N PHE A 42 0.79 -4.08 -0.14
CA PHE A 42 0.11 -3.39 -1.22
C PHE A 42 -0.20 -4.33 -2.39
N LYS A 43 0.78 -5.16 -2.79
CA LYS A 43 0.57 -6.23 -3.78
C LYS A 43 -0.44 -7.27 -3.30
N LYS A 44 -0.37 -7.68 -2.02
CA LYS A 44 -1.33 -8.61 -1.41
C LYS A 44 -2.76 -8.08 -1.47
N ASN A 45 -2.95 -6.77 -1.42
CA ASN A 45 -4.26 -6.13 -1.55
C ASN A 45 -4.72 -5.94 -3.02
N GLY A 46 -3.97 -6.43 -4.00
CA GLY A 46 -4.29 -6.32 -5.43
C GLY A 46 -3.77 -5.05 -6.11
N GLY A 47 -2.93 -4.27 -5.42
CA GLY A 47 -2.36 -3.04 -5.97
C GLY A 47 -1.26 -3.34 -6.99
N LYS A 48 -1.21 -2.55 -8.07
CA LYS A 48 -0.11 -2.56 -9.05
C LYS A 48 0.80 -1.38 -8.75
N PHE A 49 2.10 -1.60 -8.55
CA PHE A 49 3.03 -0.49 -8.38
C PHE A 49 4.16 -0.57 -9.40
N LEU A 50 4.66 0.59 -9.79
CA LEU A 50 5.79 0.81 -10.68
C LEU A 50 6.76 1.74 -9.94
N TYR A 51 7.95 1.23 -9.67
CA TYR A 51 9.02 2.02 -9.06
C TYR A 51 9.71 2.87 -10.14
N CYS A 52 9.98 4.13 -9.82
CA CYS A 52 10.60 5.09 -10.72
C CYS A 52 11.78 5.75 -9.99
N GLU A 53 12.99 5.63 -10.53
CA GLU A 53 14.19 6.24 -9.94
C GLU A 53 14.21 7.77 -10.14
N ASN A 54 13.45 8.27 -11.12
CA ASN A 54 13.45 9.68 -11.50
C ASN A 54 12.15 10.07 -12.21
N LEU A 55 11.98 11.38 -12.46
CA LEU A 55 10.79 11.89 -13.14
C LEU A 55 10.68 11.42 -14.59
N THR A 56 11.78 11.15 -15.29
CA THR A 56 11.69 10.62 -16.66
C THR A 56 10.98 9.26 -16.67
N GLU A 57 11.33 8.38 -15.75
CA GLU A 57 10.64 7.10 -15.59
C GLU A 57 9.18 7.26 -15.16
N VAL A 58 8.85 8.25 -14.32
CA VAL A 58 7.44 8.55 -14.00
C VAL A 58 6.65 8.87 -15.27
N HIS A 59 7.20 9.67 -16.18
CA HIS A 59 6.54 10.00 -17.44
C HIS A 59 6.38 8.76 -18.34
N GLU A 60 7.44 7.96 -18.49
CA GLU A 60 7.41 6.72 -19.28
C GLU A 60 6.40 5.71 -18.72
N GLN A 61 6.41 5.48 -17.41
CA GLN A 61 5.49 4.53 -16.77
C GLN A 61 4.04 5.02 -16.81
N PHE A 62 3.81 6.33 -16.68
CA PHE A 62 2.48 6.89 -16.87
C PHE A 62 1.97 6.66 -18.30
N GLU A 63 2.79 6.95 -19.33
CA GLU A 63 2.45 6.69 -20.73
C GLU A 63 2.17 5.20 -20.98
N ASN A 64 3.00 4.31 -20.44
CA ASN A 64 2.81 2.86 -20.55
C ASN A 64 1.45 2.41 -19.99
N ILE A 65 1.01 2.97 -18.85
CA ILE A 65 -0.33 2.69 -18.31
C ILE A 65 -1.42 3.16 -19.28
N LEU A 66 -1.27 4.34 -19.90
CA LEU A 66 -2.23 4.83 -20.88
C LEU A 66 -2.30 3.93 -22.12
N VAL A 67 -1.15 3.47 -22.62
CA VAL A 67 -1.06 2.53 -23.75
C VAL A 67 -1.73 1.20 -23.42
N GLU A 68 -1.40 0.59 -22.27
CA GLU A 68 -1.94 -0.72 -21.85
C GLU A 68 -3.47 -0.71 -21.78
N ASN A 69 -4.06 0.42 -21.38
CA ASN A 69 -5.50 0.53 -21.11
C ASN A 69 -6.29 1.28 -22.21
N ASP A 70 -5.64 1.71 -23.29
CA ASP A 70 -6.25 2.53 -24.37
C ASP A 70 -6.93 3.80 -23.83
N TRP A 71 -6.18 4.58 -23.02
CA TRP A 71 -6.69 5.78 -22.33
C TRP A 71 -6.24 7.11 -22.92
N PHE A 72 -5.51 7.12 -24.04
CA PHE A 72 -5.23 8.38 -24.73
C PHE A 72 -6.52 9.10 -25.14
N GLU A 73 -6.49 10.42 -25.16
CA GLU A 73 -7.63 11.29 -25.52
C GLU A 73 -8.88 11.08 -24.64
N SER A 74 -8.74 10.43 -23.48
CA SER A 74 -9.84 10.18 -22.55
C SER A 74 -10.03 11.31 -21.55
N ASP A 75 -11.24 11.37 -20.98
CA ASP A 75 -11.52 12.19 -19.81
C ASP A 75 -10.84 11.59 -18.57
N VAL A 76 -10.30 12.46 -17.71
CA VAL A 76 -9.65 12.09 -16.44
C VAL A 76 -10.14 13.04 -15.34
N ILE A 77 -10.31 12.52 -14.12
CA ILE A 77 -10.45 13.39 -12.95
C ILE A 77 -9.05 13.68 -12.41
N CYS A 78 -8.69 14.95 -12.30
CA CYS A 78 -7.51 15.40 -11.57
C CYS A 78 -7.87 16.71 -10.86
N LEU A 79 -7.65 16.76 -9.55
CA LEU A 79 -8.06 17.90 -8.71
C LEU A 79 -6.86 18.72 -8.22
N GLU A 80 -5.65 18.32 -8.62
CA GLU A 80 -4.37 18.85 -8.16
C GLU A 80 -3.58 19.47 -9.31
N PRO A 81 -3.44 20.82 -9.38
CA PRO A 81 -2.78 21.50 -10.49
C PRO A 81 -1.34 21.06 -10.75
N LYS A 82 -0.62 20.60 -9.71
CA LYS A 82 0.76 20.10 -9.82
C LYS A 82 0.91 18.89 -10.74
N LEU A 83 -0.19 18.19 -11.03
CA LEU A 83 -0.22 17.00 -11.87
C LEU A 83 -0.66 17.29 -13.31
N TYR A 84 -1.07 18.52 -13.62
CA TYR A 84 -1.64 18.85 -14.93
C TYR A 84 -0.62 18.75 -16.07
N SER A 85 0.66 19.01 -15.81
CA SER A 85 1.71 18.90 -16.85
C SER A 85 1.73 17.51 -17.50
N LEU A 86 1.65 16.46 -16.69
CA LEU A 86 1.65 15.08 -17.18
C LEU A 86 0.39 14.76 -17.99
N LEU A 87 -0.74 15.38 -17.66
CA LEU A 87 -1.99 15.23 -18.41
C LEU A 87 -1.93 15.98 -19.75
N ASP A 88 -1.39 17.20 -19.75
CA ASP A 88 -1.25 18.05 -20.92
C ASP A 88 -0.30 17.42 -21.95
N GLU A 89 0.84 16.89 -21.50
CA GLU A 89 1.81 16.16 -22.34
C GLU A 89 1.18 14.96 -23.06
N ASN A 90 0.23 14.29 -22.38
CA ASN A 90 -0.48 13.12 -22.89
C ASN A 90 -1.85 13.44 -23.51
N LYS A 91 -2.17 14.73 -23.70
CA LYS A 91 -3.43 15.22 -24.30
C LYS A 91 -4.70 14.68 -23.64
N LEU A 92 -4.69 14.52 -22.32
CA LEU A 92 -5.83 14.05 -21.54
C LEU A 92 -6.77 15.21 -21.17
N ASN A 93 -8.08 15.00 -21.24
CA ASN A 93 -9.04 16.04 -20.88
C ASN A 93 -9.42 15.96 -19.39
N TYR A 94 -9.02 16.97 -18.62
CA TYR A 94 -9.41 17.11 -17.20
C TYR A 94 -10.34 18.32 -16.95
N ASN A 95 -10.68 19.08 -17.99
CA ASN A 95 -11.54 20.26 -17.89
C ASN A 95 -13.01 19.87 -18.05
N SER A 96 -13.72 19.74 -16.92
CA SER A 96 -15.12 19.30 -16.88
C SER A 96 -15.34 17.91 -17.51
N PRO A 97 -14.66 16.87 -17.01
CA PRO A 97 -14.78 15.51 -17.55
C PRO A 97 -16.22 15.01 -17.44
N LYS A 98 -16.75 14.44 -18.53
CA LYS A 98 -18.11 13.89 -18.58
C LYS A 98 -18.13 12.41 -18.23
N ASN A 99 -17.15 11.65 -18.73
CA ASN A 99 -17.05 10.22 -18.50
C ASN A 99 -15.60 9.80 -18.20
N PRO A 100 -15.07 10.20 -17.04
CA PRO A 100 -13.66 9.99 -16.71
C PRO A 100 -13.30 8.50 -16.59
N LYS A 101 -12.24 8.08 -17.28
CA LYS A 101 -11.75 6.70 -17.28
C LYS A 101 -11.01 6.32 -16.00
N PHE A 102 -10.30 7.29 -15.43
CA PHE A 102 -9.54 7.13 -14.20
C PHE A 102 -9.46 8.44 -13.40
N LEU A 103 -9.10 8.30 -12.12
CA LEU A 103 -8.63 9.40 -11.29
C LEU A 103 -7.10 9.45 -11.35
N PHE A 104 -6.52 10.63 -11.59
CA PHE A 104 -5.11 10.88 -11.34
C PHE A 104 -4.96 11.81 -10.14
N ALA A 105 -4.23 11.35 -9.14
CA ALA A 105 -4.03 12.09 -7.90
C ALA A 105 -2.68 11.74 -7.26
N SER A 106 -2.27 12.54 -6.29
CA SER A 106 -1.25 12.14 -5.31
C SER A 106 -1.91 11.53 -4.07
N CYS A 107 -1.13 11.25 -3.04
CA CYS A 107 -1.63 10.85 -1.73
C CYS A 107 -1.01 11.68 -0.60
N GLU A 108 -1.55 11.55 0.62
CA GLU A 108 -0.86 12.08 1.80
C GLU A 108 0.29 11.14 2.19
N ASN A 109 -0.02 9.85 2.40
CA ASN A 109 0.93 8.85 2.88
C ASN A 109 0.63 7.45 2.32
N LEU A 110 1.65 6.61 2.27
CA LEU A 110 1.58 5.18 2.02
C LEU A 110 1.77 4.44 3.35
N ILE A 111 0.90 3.50 3.68
CA ILE A 111 0.86 2.86 4.99
C ILE A 111 1.33 1.41 4.89
N ALA A 112 2.49 1.12 5.48
CA ALA A 112 3.24 -0.11 5.26
C ALA A 112 2.58 -1.36 5.87
N ASP A 113 2.15 -1.28 7.13
CA ASP A 113 1.54 -2.41 7.86
C ASP A 113 0.26 -2.93 7.19
N GLU A 114 -0.52 -2.04 6.59
CA GLU A 114 -1.77 -2.37 5.90
C GLU A 114 -1.64 -2.52 4.39
N GLY A 115 -0.57 -1.99 3.77
CA GLY A 115 -0.45 -1.87 2.31
C GLY A 115 -1.52 -0.96 1.72
N SER A 116 -1.81 0.16 2.39
CA SER A 116 -2.93 1.04 2.08
C SER A 116 -2.46 2.46 1.73
N ILE A 117 -3.31 3.23 1.03
CA ILE A 117 -3.01 4.60 0.62
C ILE A 117 -3.91 5.55 1.39
N LEU A 118 -3.31 6.55 2.03
CA LEU A 118 -4.00 7.58 2.79
C LEU A 118 -4.23 8.82 1.93
N PHE A 119 -5.49 9.23 1.80
CA PHE A 119 -5.94 10.43 1.12
C PHE A 119 -6.56 11.41 2.11
N SER A 120 -6.62 12.66 1.68
CA SER A 120 -7.38 13.71 2.35
C SER A 120 -8.34 14.41 1.40
N SER A 121 -9.13 15.35 1.93
CA SER A 121 -9.97 16.23 1.11
C SER A 121 -9.18 17.07 0.10
N ASN A 122 -7.86 17.17 0.22
CA ASN A 122 -7.04 17.90 -0.75
C ASN A 122 -6.93 17.13 -2.07
N GLN A 123 -6.86 15.80 -2.02
CA GLN A 123 -6.78 14.95 -3.22
C GLN A 123 -8.18 14.57 -3.74
N LEU A 124 -9.13 14.25 -2.85
CA LEU A 124 -10.44 13.71 -3.24
C LEU A 124 -11.59 14.72 -3.14
N ARG A 125 -11.37 15.88 -2.50
CA ARG A 125 -12.42 16.85 -2.14
C ARG A 125 -13.56 16.17 -1.38
N GLN A 126 -14.78 16.26 -1.91
CA GLN A 126 -16.00 15.69 -1.32
C GLN A 126 -16.45 14.41 -2.04
N ASN A 127 -15.67 13.89 -2.99
CA ASN A 127 -16.04 12.69 -3.73
C ASN A 127 -15.94 11.48 -2.80
N LYS A 128 -17.02 10.69 -2.74
CA LYS A 128 -16.99 9.42 -2.03
C LYS A 128 -16.23 8.39 -2.88
N PRO A 129 -15.66 7.33 -2.27
CA PRO A 129 -14.99 6.29 -3.03
C PRO A 129 -15.84 5.69 -4.17
N ASN A 130 -17.16 5.55 -3.95
CA ASN A 130 -18.09 5.03 -4.95
C ASN A 130 -18.33 5.97 -6.12
N ASP A 131 -18.14 7.29 -5.94
CA ASP A 131 -18.34 8.31 -6.97
C ASP A 131 -17.10 8.48 -7.85
N LEU A 132 -15.96 7.94 -7.41
CA LEU A 132 -14.72 7.96 -8.17
C LEU A 132 -14.74 6.91 -9.30
N PRO A 133 -13.98 7.13 -10.40
CA PRO A 133 -13.76 6.13 -11.43
C PRO A 133 -13.29 4.79 -10.85
N SER A 134 -13.52 3.70 -11.58
CA SER A 134 -13.07 2.37 -11.13
C SER A 134 -11.56 2.20 -11.18
N ASN A 135 -10.89 3.00 -12.02
CA ASN A 135 -9.43 2.99 -12.15
C ASN A 135 -8.83 4.24 -11.52
N ILE A 136 -7.67 4.08 -10.89
CA ILE A 136 -6.97 5.16 -10.21
C ILE A 136 -5.48 5.02 -10.50
N ILE A 137 -4.83 6.13 -10.85
CA ILE A 137 -3.37 6.24 -10.92
C ILE A 137 -2.95 7.20 -9.81
N ILE A 138 -2.06 6.75 -8.93
CA ILE A 138 -1.50 7.54 -7.84
C ILE A 138 -0.02 7.79 -8.09
N LEU A 139 0.40 9.05 -8.00
CA LEU A 139 1.81 9.42 -7.93
C LEU A 139 2.18 9.70 -6.47
N ALA A 140 3.14 8.96 -5.95
CA ALA A 140 3.66 9.11 -4.59
C ALA A 140 5.18 8.99 -4.58
N THR A 141 5.81 9.38 -3.47
CA THR A 141 7.25 9.22 -3.29
C THR A 141 7.58 8.26 -2.14
N THR A 142 8.81 7.76 -2.12
CA THR A 142 9.30 6.85 -1.07
C THR A 142 9.27 7.48 0.32
N SER A 143 9.51 8.78 0.45
CA SER A 143 9.46 9.50 1.73
C SER A 143 8.04 9.58 2.33
N GLN A 144 7.01 9.26 1.55
CA GLN A 144 5.62 9.20 2.02
C GLN A 144 5.26 7.85 2.66
N ILE A 145 6.17 6.87 2.67
CA ILE A 145 5.96 5.56 3.29
C ILE A 145 6.11 5.67 4.81
N LEU A 146 5.06 5.28 5.54
CA LEU A 146 4.98 5.31 6.99
C LEU A 146 4.56 3.94 7.52
N ALA A 147 5.00 3.64 8.75
CA ALA A 147 4.82 2.31 9.33
C ALA A 147 3.34 1.94 9.49
N ASN A 148 2.53 2.89 9.98
CA ASN A 148 1.14 2.66 10.35
C ASN A 148 0.29 3.92 10.16
N LYS A 149 -1.04 3.74 10.24
CA LYS A 149 -2.02 4.80 10.08
C LYS A 149 -1.92 5.91 11.14
N SER A 150 -1.53 5.59 12.36
CA SER A 150 -1.36 6.59 13.44
C SER A 150 -0.26 7.59 13.08
N ASP A 151 0.86 7.09 12.55
CA ASP A 151 1.93 7.93 12.02
C ASP A 151 1.45 8.77 10.83
N GLY A 152 0.64 8.19 9.94
CA GLY A 152 0.02 8.94 8.85
C GLY A 152 -0.86 10.12 9.31
N LEU A 153 -1.65 9.94 10.35
CA LEU A 153 -2.45 11.01 10.94
C LEU A 153 -1.57 12.07 11.63
N ARG A 154 -0.48 11.64 12.28
CA ARG A 154 0.50 12.55 12.89
C ARG A 154 1.21 13.39 11.83
N GLU A 155 1.57 12.80 10.70
CA GLU A 155 2.18 13.48 9.57
C GLU A 155 1.26 14.52 8.94
N ILE A 156 -0.02 14.18 8.73
CA ILE A 156 -1.04 15.16 8.29
C ILE A 156 -1.10 16.32 9.29
N LYS A 157 -1.18 16.03 10.59
CA LYS A 157 -1.23 17.06 11.63
C LYS A 157 0.02 17.96 11.65
N ARG A 158 1.19 17.42 11.34
CA ARG A 158 2.43 18.19 11.24
C ARG A 158 2.47 19.05 9.99
N LYS A 159 2.00 18.52 8.85
CA LYS A 159 1.97 19.19 7.55
C LYS A 159 0.98 20.35 7.50
N TYR A 160 -0.17 20.22 8.16
CA TYR A 160 -1.24 21.22 8.17
C TYR A 160 -1.38 21.88 9.56
N ASP A 161 -0.81 23.07 9.74
CA ASP A 161 -0.86 23.79 11.03
C ASP A 161 -2.22 24.47 11.28
N LYS A 162 -2.87 24.97 10.22
CA LYS A 162 -4.12 25.75 10.33
C LYS A 162 -5.26 25.21 9.45
N GLU A 163 -4.96 24.79 8.24
CA GLU A 163 -5.95 24.32 7.26
C GLU A 163 -5.95 22.80 7.19
N TYR A 164 -6.50 22.19 8.24
CA TYR A 164 -6.66 20.74 8.28
C TYR A 164 -7.62 20.27 7.19
N PRO A 165 -7.30 19.17 6.49
CA PRO A 165 -8.24 18.58 5.56
C PRO A 165 -9.52 18.16 6.28
N THR A 166 -10.66 18.39 5.64
CA THR A 166 -11.98 18.15 6.24
C THR A 166 -12.36 16.67 6.28
N ASN A 167 -11.69 15.84 5.49
CA ASN A 167 -11.86 14.40 5.47
C ASN A 167 -10.51 13.71 5.26
N ILE A 168 -10.34 12.53 5.87
CA ILE A 168 -9.19 11.65 5.70
C ILE A 168 -9.74 10.25 5.42
N THR A 169 -9.26 9.61 4.37
CA THR A 169 -9.79 8.30 3.92
C THR A 169 -8.64 7.41 3.48
N THR A 170 -8.77 6.11 3.74
CA THR A 170 -7.74 5.11 3.41
C THR A 170 -8.31 4.15 2.37
N PHE A 171 -7.59 3.91 1.28
CA PHE A 171 -7.92 2.85 0.31
C PHE A 171 -6.98 1.67 0.54
N LYS A 172 -7.56 0.49 0.76
CA LYS A 172 -6.81 -0.73 1.09
C LYS A 172 -6.96 -1.81 0.02
N TYR A 173 -8.17 -2.14 -0.41
CA TYR A 173 -8.41 -3.27 -1.32
C TYR A 173 -8.56 -2.78 -2.76
N PHE A 174 -7.73 -3.30 -3.66
CA PHE A 174 -7.60 -2.85 -5.05
C PHE A 174 -8.01 -3.91 -6.09
N GLU A 175 -8.39 -5.10 -5.62
CA GLU A 175 -9.04 -6.12 -6.42
C GLU A 175 -10.39 -6.52 -5.81
N LYS A 176 -11.28 -7.04 -6.65
CA LYS A 176 -12.56 -7.56 -6.15
C LYS A 176 -12.32 -8.87 -5.42
N ALA A 177 -12.81 -8.96 -4.19
CA ALA A 177 -12.80 -10.18 -3.40
C ALA A 177 -13.34 -11.37 -4.21
N LYS A 178 -12.63 -12.50 -4.18
CA LYS A 178 -13.17 -13.77 -4.70
C LYS A 178 -14.24 -14.35 -3.76
N GLU A 179 -14.14 -14.05 -2.47
CA GLU A 179 -15.10 -14.40 -1.42
C GLU A 179 -15.36 -13.16 -0.55
N GLU A 180 -16.61 -12.92 -0.15
CA GLU A 180 -16.99 -11.77 0.69
C GLU A 180 -16.47 -11.98 2.13
N ASP A 181 -15.28 -11.48 2.41
CA ASP A 181 -14.76 -11.33 3.77
C ASP A 181 -15.49 -10.17 4.46
N PHE A 182 -15.90 -10.34 5.71
CA PHE A 182 -16.54 -9.30 6.53
C PHE A 182 -15.69 -8.03 6.59
N LEU A 183 -14.36 -8.15 6.55
CA LEU A 183 -13.43 -7.01 6.53
C LEU A 183 -13.46 -6.21 5.23
N GLN A 184 -14.06 -6.74 4.17
CA GLN A 184 -14.21 -6.10 2.86
C GLN A 184 -15.64 -5.57 2.65
N TYR A 185 -16.54 -5.79 3.60
CA TYR A 185 -17.93 -5.31 3.53
C TYR A 185 -17.96 -3.78 3.46
N GLY A 186 -18.57 -3.24 2.40
CA GLY A 186 -18.64 -1.80 2.14
C GLY A 186 -17.40 -1.21 1.42
N SER A 187 -16.39 -2.02 1.11
CA SER A 187 -15.29 -1.59 0.24
C SER A 187 -15.73 -1.54 -1.23
N CYS A 188 -15.24 -0.54 -1.97
CA CYS A 188 -15.41 -0.43 -3.41
C CYS A 188 -14.05 -0.70 -4.04
N PRO A 189 -13.81 -1.92 -4.57
CA PRO A 189 -12.51 -2.25 -5.14
C PRO A 189 -12.22 -1.34 -6.33
N LYS A 190 -11.03 -0.73 -6.33
CA LYS A 190 -10.54 0.16 -7.38
C LYS A 190 -9.28 -0.44 -7.98
N ASN A 191 -9.22 -0.51 -9.31
CA ASN A 191 -7.98 -0.90 -9.98
C ASN A 191 -6.98 0.24 -9.80
N LEU A 192 -5.98 0.04 -8.95
CA LEU A 192 -5.03 1.10 -8.58
C LEU A 192 -3.63 0.81 -9.11
N TYR A 193 -3.10 1.78 -9.87
CA TYR A 193 -1.69 1.88 -10.23
C TYR A 193 -1.02 2.89 -9.30
N LEU A 194 0.12 2.52 -8.72
CA LEU A 194 0.96 3.39 -7.92
C LEU A 194 2.29 3.62 -8.66
N LEU A 195 2.52 4.86 -9.08
CA LEU A 195 3.82 5.34 -9.53
C LEU A 195 4.59 5.80 -8.28
N LEU A 196 5.59 5.02 -7.87
CA LEU A 196 6.39 5.29 -6.68
C LEU A 196 7.75 5.87 -7.09
N LEU A 197 7.90 7.19 -6.91
CA LEU A 197 9.12 7.92 -7.22
C LEU A 197 10.10 7.86 -6.04
N GLU A 198 11.35 7.52 -6.32
CA GLU A 198 12.45 7.64 -5.37
C GLU A 198 12.79 9.11 -5.09
N ASP A 199 12.83 9.49 -3.82
CA ASP A 199 13.19 10.84 -3.36
C ASP A 199 14.15 10.77 -2.16
N LEU A 200 15.42 10.48 -2.44
CA LEU A 200 16.54 10.50 -1.48
C LEU A 200 17.51 11.65 -1.76
#